data_AF-A0A1I0U9W5-F1
#
_entry.id   AF-A0A1I0U9W5-F1
#
_cell.length_a   1.000
_cell.length_b   1.000
_cell.length_c   1.000
_cell.angle_alpha   90.00
_cell.angle_beta   90.00
_cell.angle_gamma   90.00
#
_symmetry.space_group_name_H-M   'P 1'
#
loop_
_entity.id
_entity.type
_entity.pdbx_description
1 polymer ?
#
loop_
_entity_poly.entity_id
_entity_poly.type
_entity_poly.pdbx_seq_one_letter_code
_entity_poly.pdbx_strand_id
1 'polypeptide(L)'
;QYTSWVFGQRLRTAGLLGSMGRVASSVDNTMMESFWSTMQRELLDTRSWDSRDQLASAIFEWIEAWYNPHRRHSGIGYSSPVDYEHAYHRRVTSQVA
;
A
#
# COMPACT_ATOMS: atom_id res chain seq x y z
N GLN A 1 -1.45 4.76 18.21
CA GLN A 1 -1.82 3.33 18.12
C GLN A 1 -0.63 2.43 17.71
N TYR A 2 0.31 2.89 16.87
CA TYR A 2 1.50 2.11 16.46
C TYR A 2 2.62 1.95 17.52
N THR A 3 2.64 2.78 18.56
CA THR A 3 3.58 2.68 19.69
C THR A 3 3.03 1.85 20.86
N SER A 4 1.84 1.26 20.71
CA SER A 4 1.22 0.49 21.78
C SER A 4 1.97 -0.83 22.01
N TRP A 5 2.01 -1.26 23.27
CA TRP A 5 2.68 -2.52 23.65
C TRP A 5 2.07 -3.73 22.95
N VAL A 6 0.74 -3.75 22.81
CA VAL A 6 0.00 -4.81 22.13
C VAL A 6 0.41 -4.94 20.65
N PHE A 7 0.62 -3.81 19.96
CA PHE A 7 1.10 -3.82 18.57
C PHE A 7 2.54 -4.34 18.47
N GLY A 8 3.44 -3.87 19.35
CA GLY A 8 4.82 -4.34 19.40
C GLY A 8 4.96 -5.83 19.73
N GLN A 9 4.11 -6.36 20.61
CA GLN A 9 4.06 -7.79 20.94
C GLN A 9 3.67 -8.64 19.71
N ARG A 10 2.70 -8.18 18.92
CA ARG A 10 2.27 -8.88 17.70
C ARG A 10 3.38 -8.91 16.64
N LEU A 11 4.07 -7.78 16.43
CA LEU A 11 5.20 -7.71 15.50
C LEU A 11 6.31 -8.71 15.88
N ARG A 12 6.71 -8.73 17.17
CA ARG A 12 7.71 -9.69 17.66
C ARG A 12 7.27 -11.15 17.47
N THR A 13 6.00 -11.45 17.76
CA THR A 13 5.45 -12.81 17.61
C THR A 13 5.46 -13.26 16.14
N ALA A 14 5.25 -12.33 15.21
CA ALA A 14 5.32 -12.60 13.77
C ALA A 14 6.77 -12.61 13.21
N GLY A 15 7.80 -12.40 14.05
CA GLY A 15 9.19 -12.29 13.60
C GLY A 15 9.50 -11.01 12.82
N LEU A 16 8.65 -9.99 12.92
CA LEU A 16 8.77 -8.72 12.20
C LEU A 16 9.45 -7.66 13.06
N LEU A 17 10.38 -6.92 12.46
CA LEU A 17 10.96 -5.73 13.07
C LEU A 17 10.08 -4.51 12.79
N GLY A 18 9.57 -3.88 13.85
CA GLY A 18 8.86 -2.61 13.73
C GLY A 18 9.85 -1.48 13.41
N SER A 19 9.79 -0.97 12.18
CA SER A 19 10.49 0.27 11.80
C SER A 19 9.53 1.44 11.95
N MET A 20 9.74 2.25 12.98
CA MET A 20 9.05 3.53 13.11
C MET A 20 10.01 4.60 12.57
N GLY A 21 9.66 5.23 11.45
CA GLY A 21 10.46 6.31 10.86
C GLY A 21 10.77 7.41 11.88
N ARG A 22 11.80 8.22 11.61
CA ARG A 22 12.16 9.33 12.49
C ARG A 22 10.95 10.24 12.68
N VAL A 23 10.68 10.67 13.92
CA VAL A 23 9.65 11.68 14.21
C VAL A 23 9.86 12.91 13.31
N ALA A 24 8.81 13.33 12.60
CA ALA A 24 8.81 14.42 11.62
C ALA A 24 9.60 14.17 10.30
N SER A 25 9.92 12.92 9.96
CA SER A 25 10.33 12.53 8.60
C SER A 25 9.08 12.30 7.73
N SER A 26 8.68 13.30 6.94
CA SER A 26 7.54 13.18 6.03
C SER A 26 7.83 12.26 4.84
N VAL A 27 9.12 12.07 4.50
CA VAL A 27 9.57 11.34 3.30
C VAL A 27 9.14 9.88 3.34
N ASP A 28 9.18 9.27 4.52
CA ASP A 28 8.82 7.85 4.72
C ASP A 28 7.32 7.60 4.50
N ASN A 29 6.48 8.61 4.72
CA ASN A 29 5.03 8.51 4.56
C ASN A 29 4.51 9.04 3.21
N THR A 30 5.34 9.76 2.43
CA THR A 30 4.95 10.36 1.15
C THR A 30 4.29 9.37 0.20
N MET A 31 4.75 8.11 0.16
CA MET A 31 4.15 7.07 -0.68
C MET A 31 2.71 6.76 -0.27
N MET A 32 2.44 6.67 1.03
CA MET A 32 1.11 6.43 1.56
C MET A 32 0.20 7.65 1.38
N GLU A 33 0.71 8.87 1.54
CA GLU A 33 -0.07 10.08 1.26
C GLU A 33 -0.48 10.15 -0.22
N SER A 34 0.43 9.81 -1.13
CA SER A 34 0.11 9.73 -2.57
C SER A 34 -0.93 8.66 -2.87
N PHE A 35 -0.88 7.51 -2.19
CA PHE A 35 -1.88 6.45 -2.28
C PHE A 35 -3.27 6.96 -1.85
N TRP A 36 -3.38 7.57 -0.67
CA TRP A 36 -4.66 8.05 -0.14
C TRP A 36 -5.24 9.19 -0.99
N SER A 37 -4.42 10.14 -1.42
CA SER A 37 -4.84 11.21 -2.32
C SER A 37 -5.38 10.66 -3.65
N THR A 38 -4.75 9.61 -4.16
CA THR A 38 -5.19 8.91 -5.37
C THR A 38 -6.55 8.23 -5.17
N MET A 39 -6.70 7.41 -4.11
CA MET A 39 -7.95 6.73 -3.82
C MET A 39 -9.10 7.72 -3.58
N GLN A 40 -8.82 8.81 -2.88
CA GLN A 40 -9.82 9.84 -2.64
C GLN A 40 -10.34 10.41 -3.95
N ARG A 41 -9.44 10.78 -4.86
CA ARG A 41 -9.81 11.38 -6.14
C ARG A 41 -10.44 10.38 -7.13
N GLU A 42 -9.95 9.15 -7.18
CA GLU A 42 -10.33 8.15 -8.18
C GLU A 42 -11.50 7.27 -7.73
N LEU A 43 -11.79 7.18 -6.43
CA LEU A 43 -12.86 6.35 -5.87
C LEU A 43 -13.78 7.13 -4.93
N LEU A 44 -13.26 7.67 -3.83
CA LEU A 44 -14.11 8.12 -2.71
C LEU A 44 -14.99 9.32 -3.09
N ASP A 45 -14.44 10.26 -3.84
CA ASP A 45 -15.12 11.50 -4.23
C ASP A 45 -15.95 11.35 -5.52
N THR A 46 -15.99 10.16 -6.12
CA THR A 46 -16.70 9.93 -7.40
C THR A 46 -18.21 9.81 -7.24
N ARG A 47 -18.68 9.41 -6.07
CA ARG A 47 -20.10 9.22 -5.76
C ARG A 47 -20.36 9.24 -4.26
N SER A 48 -21.63 9.44 -3.89
CA SER A 48 -22.09 9.19 -2.54
C SER A 48 -22.22 7.68 -2.29
N TRP A 49 -22.07 7.29 -1.02
CA TRP A 49 -22.10 5.89 -0.58
C TRP A 49 -23.27 5.70 0.38
N ASP A 50 -24.08 4.67 0.13
CA ASP A 50 -25.30 4.41 0.90
C ASP A 50 -24.99 3.68 2.22
N SER A 51 -23.89 2.93 2.27
CA SER A 51 -23.46 2.18 3.45
C SER A 51 -21.95 2.03 3.54
N ARG A 52 -21.47 1.74 4.75
CA ARG A 52 -20.07 1.41 5.00
C ARG A 52 -19.63 0.13 4.31
N ASP A 53 -20.51 -0.86 4.19
CA ASP A 53 -20.20 -2.14 3.54
C ASP A 53 -20.03 -1.99 2.03
N GLN A 54 -20.87 -1.15 1.40
CA GLN A 54 -20.72 -0.79 -0.01
C GLN A 54 -19.38 -0.07 -0.25
N LEU A 55 -19.04 0.89 0.61
CA LEU A 55 -17.76 1.59 0.53
C LEU A 55 -16.57 0.64 0.73
N ALA A 56 -16.62 -0.23 1.73
CA ALA A 56 -15.56 -1.20 2.00
C ALA A 56 -15.34 -2.15 0.81
N SER A 57 -16.44 -2.63 0.21
CA SER A 57 -16.38 -3.50 -0.98
C SER A 57 -15.76 -2.77 -2.17
N ALA A 58 -16.12 -1.50 -2.38
CA ALA A 58 -15.55 -0.71 -3.47
C ALA A 58 -14.09 -0.34 -3.25
N ILE A 59 -13.67 -0.09 -2.00
CA ILE A 59 -12.25 0.10 -1.65
C ILE A 59 -11.48 -1.18 -1.97
N PHE A 60 -12.00 -2.35 -1.56
CA PHE A 60 -11.38 -3.64 -1.85
C PHE A 60 -11.25 -3.87 -3.36
N GLU A 61 -12.34 -3.71 -4.11
CA GLU A 61 -12.33 -3.86 -5.57
C GLU A 61 -11.35 -2.89 -6.23
N TRP A 62 -11.35 -1.63 -5.80
CA TRP A 62 -10.42 -0.64 -6.34
C TRP A 62 -8.96 -0.99 -6.07
N ILE A 63 -8.63 -1.53 -4.90
CA ILE A 63 -7.26 -1.96 -4.56
C ILE A 63 -6.87 -3.20 -5.40
N GLU A 64 -7.68 -4.25 -5.34
CA GLU A 64 -7.32 -5.58 -5.86
C GLU A 64 -7.55 -5.73 -7.36
N ALA A 65 -8.58 -5.11 -7.92
CA ALA A 65 -8.93 -5.24 -9.33
C ALA A 65 -8.35 -4.11 -10.20
N TRP A 66 -8.04 -2.95 -9.62
CA TRP A 66 -7.55 -1.79 -10.38
C TRP A 66 -6.15 -1.33 -9.97
N TYR A 67 -5.96 -0.91 -8.72
CA TYR A 67 -4.73 -0.26 -8.26
C TYR A 67 -3.51 -1.18 -8.36
N ASN A 68 -3.53 -2.33 -7.69
CA ASN A 68 -2.42 -3.28 -7.66
C ASN A 68 -2.10 -3.89 -9.04
N PRO A 69 -3.08 -4.41 -9.80
CA PRO A 69 -2.79 -5.07 -11.07
C PRO A 69 -2.55 -4.13 -12.25
N HIS A 70 -3.23 -2.98 -12.33
CA HIS A 70 -3.32 -2.21 -13.57
C HIS A 70 -2.78 -0.78 -13.48
N ARG A 71 -2.86 -0.13 -12.31
CA ARG A 71 -2.53 1.30 -12.21
C ARG A 71 -1.02 1.51 -12.37
N ARG A 72 -0.63 2.37 -13.31
CA ARG A 72 0.78 2.65 -13.59
C ARG A 72 1.32 3.80 -12.74
N HIS A 73 2.53 3.64 -12.23
CA HIS A 73 3.18 4.63 -11.38
C HIS A 73 4.49 5.12 -12.01
N SER A 74 4.63 6.44 -12.20
CA SER A 74 5.83 7.05 -12.79
C SER A 74 7.10 6.75 -11.98
N GLY A 75 6.99 6.66 -10.64
CA GLY A 75 8.10 6.35 -9.75
C GLY A 75 8.69 4.94 -9.92
N ILE A 76 7.97 4.01 -10.53
CA ILE A 76 8.42 2.64 -10.82
C ILE A 76 8.43 2.35 -12.33
N GLY A 77 8.71 3.38 -13.14
CA GLY A 77 8.88 3.23 -14.58
C GLY A 77 7.58 2.91 -15.32
N TYR A 78 6.46 3.48 -14.87
CA TYR A 78 5.12 3.26 -15.44
C TYR A 78 4.66 1.80 -15.43
N SER A 79 5.13 1.01 -14.46
CA SER A 79 4.63 -0.34 -14.19
C SER A 79 3.52 -0.31 -13.13
N SER A 80 2.70 -1.37 -13.08
CA SER A 80 1.82 -1.59 -11.94
C SER A 80 2.58 -2.13 -10.73
N PRO A 81 2.05 -1.98 -9.51
CA PRO A 81 2.66 -2.55 -8.31
C PRO A 81 2.97 -4.05 -8.44
N VAL A 82 2.00 -4.83 -8.95
CA VAL A 82 2.15 -6.28 -9.15
C VAL A 82 3.23 -6.60 -10.18
N ASP A 83 3.24 -5.91 -11.32
CA ASP A 83 4.25 -6.13 -12.37
C ASP A 83 5.66 -5.80 -11.86
N TYR A 84 5.79 -4.72 -11.09
CA TYR A 84 7.04 -4.29 -10.50
C TYR A 84 7.54 -5.31 -9.47
N GLU A 85 6.68 -5.80 -8.58
CA GLU A 85 7.01 -6.82 -7.60
C GLU A 85 7.44 -8.14 -8.26
N HIS A 86 6.68 -8.60 -9.27
CA HIS A 86 7.07 -9.77 -10.06
C HIS A 86 8.43 -9.59 -10.75
N ALA A 87 8.70 -8.42 -11.33
CA ALA A 87 9.99 -8.13 -11.95
C ALA A 87 11.12 -8.10 -10.92
N TYR A 88 10.88 -7.55 -9.73
CA TYR A 88 11.83 -7.55 -8.63
C TYR A 88 12.16 -8.96 -8.17
N HIS A 89 11.16 -9.80 -7.90
CA HIS A 89 11.38 -11.19 -7.49
C HIS A 89 12.16 -11.99 -8.52
N ARG A 90 11.84 -11.85 -9.82
CA ARG A 90 12.62 -12.49 -10.88
C ARG A 90 14.10 -12.08 -10.85
N ARG A 91 14.40 -10.80 -10.64
CA ARG A 91 15.79 -10.29 -10.57
C ARG A 91 16.53 -10.85 -9.36
N VAL A 92 15.88 -10.83 -8.19
CA VAL A 92 16.48 -11.32 -6.94
C VAL A 92 16.75 -12.82 -7.02
N THR A 93 15.79 -13.61 -7.49
CA THR A 93 15.98 -15.07 -7.65
C THR A 93 17.10 -15.40 -8.63
N SER A 94 17.23 -14.68 -9.75
CA SER A 94 18.31 -14.89 -10.72
C SER A 94 19.70 -14.44 -10.25
N GLN A 95 19.81 -13.64 -9.19
CA GLN A 95 21.09 -13.20 -8.61
C GLN A 95 21.62 -14.15 -7.52
N VAL A 96 20.76 -15.02 -7.00
CA VAL A 96 21.08 -15.96 -5.91
C VAL A 96 21.33 -17.39 -6.45
N ALA A 97 20.92 -17.67 -7.69
CA ALA A 97 21.22 -18.90 -8.42
C ALA A 97 22.53 -18.76 -9.20
#